data_AF-A0A3E3I0W3-F1
#
_entry.id   AF-A0A3E3I0W3-F1
#
_cell.length_a   1.000
_cell.length_b   1.000
_cell.length_c   1.000
_cell.angle_alpha   90.00
_cell.angle_beta   90.00
_cell.angle_gamma   90.00
#
_symmetry.space_group_name_H-M   'P 1'
#
loop_
_entity.id
_entity.type
_entity.pdbx_description
1 polymer ?
#
loop_
_entity_poly.entity_id
_entity_poly.type
_entity_poly.pdbx_seq_one_letter_code
_entity_poly.pdbx_strand_id
1 'polypeptide(L)'
;MMNFEVYPIGRIQNNENGTVIEIAPKYIPAMKALEGFSHINVIWWFSDSDNNDARNTLDAPKPYKNAPDTMGIFATRSPIRPNPIALTAVEVIHIDYQKGLIQIAYIDANDNTPVLDIKPYTPSLDRVETPGVPEWCSHWPKSLEQSAYFAWEDEFNF
;
A
#
# COMPACT_ATOMS: atom_id res chain seq x y z
N MET A 1 -5.12 -27.81 5.24
CA MET A 1 -4.64 -26.48 4.85
C MET A 1 -4.41 -25.66 6.11
N MET A 2 -3.35 -24.86 6.15
CA MET A 2 -3.08 -23.95 7.26
C MET A 2 -3.75 -22.62 6.97
N ASN A 3 -4.56 -22.14 7.90
CA ASN A 3 -5.23 -20.84 7.81
C ASN A 3 -4.61 -19.88 8.82
N PHE A 4 -4.52 -18.61 8.46
CA PHE A 4 -4.06 -17.53 9.33
C PHE A 4 -5.20 -16.55 9.56
N GLU A 5 -5.30 -16.07 10.79
CA GLU A 5 -6.18 -14.95 11.13
C GLU A 5 -5.32 -13.70 11.26
N VAL A 6 -5.77 -12.60 10.66
CA VAL A 6 -5.17 -11.28 10.80
C VAL A 6 -6.17 -10.35 11.45
N TYR A 7 -5.70 -9.50 12.36
CA TYR A 7 -6.53 -8.57 13.11
C TYR A 7 -6.08 -7.15 12.76
N PRO A 8 -7.01 -6.26 12.35
CA PRO A 8 -6.63 -4.89 12.06
C PRO A 8 -6.12 -4.18 13.31
N ILE A 9 -5.07 -3.39 13.13
CA ILE A 9 -4.47 -2.55 14.18
C ILE A 9 -5.00 -1.12 14.15
N GLY A 10 -5.71 -0.76 13.09
CA GLY A 10 -6.22 0.57 12.84
C GLY A 10 -6.96 0.62 11.51
N ARG A 11 -7.19 1.83 11.03
CA ARG A 11 -7.83 2.07 9.72
C ARG A 11 -7.31 3.34 9.09
N ILE A 12 -7.49 3.44 7.78
CA ILE A 12 -7.32 4.67 7.03
C ILE A 12 -8.56 5.55 7.24
N GLN A 13 -8.32 6.84 7.47
CA GLN A 13 -9.34 7.88 7.48
C GLN A 13 -8.97 8.99 6.50
N ASN A 14 -9.87 9.27 5.57
CA ASN A 14 -9.73 10.36 4.62
C ASN A 14 -10.66 11.51 5.04
N ASN A 15 -10.11 12.70 5.29
CA ASN A 15 -10.89 13.88 5.66
C ASN A 15 -10.38 15.13 4.93
N GLU A 16 -11.02 16.28 5.17
CA GLU A 16 -10.68 17.56 4.52
C GLU A 16 -9.23 18.01 4.77
N ASN A 17 -8.61 17.54 5.85
CA ASN A 17 -7.22 17.86 6.21
C ASN A 17 -6.20 16.83 5.69
N GLY A 18 -6.64 15.87 4.88
CA GLY A 18 -5.82 14.83 4.26
C GLY A 18 -6.08 13.43 4.80
N THR A 19 -5.11 12.54 4.59
CA THR A 19 -5.21 11.14 4.96
C THR A 19 -4.48 10.85 6.28
N VAL A 20 -5.14 10.09 7.15
CA VAL A 20 -4.65 9.73 8.48
C VAL A 20 -4.79 8.23 8.69
N ILE A 21 -3.79 7.61 9.31
CA ILE A 21 -3.92 6.27 9.89
C ILE A 21 -4.36 6.44 11.35
N GLU A 22 -5.56 5.97 11.67
CA GLU A 22 -6.07 5.91 13.04
C GLU A 22 -5.76 4.54 13.64
N ILE A 23 -4.87 4.51 14.64
CA ILE A 23 -4.48 3.32 15.38
C ILE A 23 -5.49 3.05 16.49
N ALA A 24 -5.99 1.81 16.57
CA ALA A 24 -6.97 1.46 17.59
C ALA A 24 -6.35 1.61 18.99
N PRO A 25 -7.12 2.03 20.02
CA PRO A 25 -6.58 2.40 21.34
C PRO A 25 -5.66 1.37 21.98
N LYS A 26 -5.95 0.07 21.78
CA LYS A 26 -5.14 -1.05 22.29
C LYS A 26 -3.71 -1.06 21.75
N TYR A 27 -3.49 -0.56 20.53
CA TYR A 27 -2.20 -0.61 19.83
C TYR A 27 -1.40 0.70 19.87
N ILE A 28 -1.98 1.80 20.37
CA ILE A 28 -1.29 3.09 20.53
C ILE A 28 0.08 2.96 21.23
N PRO A 29 0.24 2.16 22.32
CA PRO A 29 1.54 1.99 22.97
C PRO A 29 2.65 1.47 22.04
N ALA A 30 2.30 0.77 20.94
CA ALA A 30 3.25 0.23 19.97
C ALA A 30 3.84 1.29 19.04
N MET A 31 3.28 2.51 18.99
CA MET A 31 3.79 3.61 18.18
C MET A 31 5.07 4.24 18.76
N LYS A 32 5.44 3.92 20.00
CA LYS A 32 6.57 4.53 20.71
C LYS A 32 7.85 4.52 19.85
N ALA A 33 8.51 5.67 19.77
CA ALA A 33 9.74 5.89 18.99
C ALA A 33 9.61 5.74 17.46
N LEU A 34 8.39 5.88 16.92
CA LEU A 34 8.18 6.05 15.47
C LEU A 34 8.64 7.44 14.96
N GLU A 35 8.80 8.41 15.86
CA GLU A 35 9.34 9.73 15.56
C GLU A 35 10.77 9.64 14.97
N GLY A 36 11.04 10.44 13.94
CA GLY A 36 12.32 10.47 13.24
C GLY A 36 12.37 9.64 11.96
N PHE A 37 11.45 8.68 11.77
CA PHE A 37 11.26 8.05 10.46
C PHE A 37 10.45 8.98 9.56
N SER A 38 11.03 9.38 8.41
CA SER A 38 10.29 10.16 7.41
C SER A 38 9.26 9.33 6.66
N HIS A 39 9.49 8.01 6.57
CA HIS A 39 8.63 7.09 5.85
C HIS A 39 8.38 5.82 6.65
N ILE A 40 7.20 5.22 6.43
CA ILE A 40 6.81 3.92 6.97
C ILE A 40 6.25 3.05 5.84
N ASN A 41 6.43 1.74 5.98
CA ASN A 41 5.74 0.74 5.19
C ASN A 41 4.43 0.39 5.90
N VAL A 42 3.30 0.62 5.23
CA VAL A 42 1.96 0.30 5.72
C VAL A 42 1.47 -0.96 5.03
N ILE A 43 1.12 -1.97 5.81
CA ILE A 43 0.45 -3.17 5.32
C ILE A 43 -1.03 -3.01 5.63
N TRP A 44 -1.86 -3.04 4.60
CA TRP A 44 -3.30 -2.77 4.71
C TRP A 44 -4.09 -3.75 3.84
N TRP A 45 -5.42 -3.73 3.98
CA TRP A 45 -6.29 -4.75 3.38
C TRP A 45 -7.19 -4.12 2.33
N PHE A 46 -7.19 -4.62 1.09
CA PHE A 46 -8.15 -4.21 0.06
C PHE A 46 -9.56 -4.75 0.39
N SER A 47 -10.20 -4.18 1.42
CA SER A 47 -11.47 -4.65 1.97
C SER A 47 -12.58 -4.72 0.93
N ASP A 48 -12.59 -3.82 -0.03
CA ASP A 48 -13.61 -3.76 -1.09
C ASP A 48 -13.40 -4.82 -2.17
N SER A 49 -12.21 -5.43 -2.22
CA SER A 49 -11.87 -6.55 -3.10
C SER A 49 -11.83 -7.90 -2.35
N ASP A 50 -12.25 -7.93 -1.09
CA ASP A 50 -12.30 -9.14 -0.28
C ASP A 50 -13.61 -9.92 -0.54
N ASN A 51 -13.65 -10.62 -1.67
CA ASN A 51 -14.74 -11.53 -2.00
C ASN A 51 -14.22 -12.82 -2.65
N ASN A 52 -15.07 -13.84 -2.70
CA ASN A 52 -14.67 -15.16 -3.17
C ASN A 52 -14.14 -15.13 -4.63
N ASP A 53 -14.78 -14.38 -5.52
CA ASP A 53 -14.38 -14.35 -6.93
C ASP A 53 -13.02 -13.68 -7.09
N ALA A 54 -12.80 -12.56 -6.40
CA ALA A 54 -11.53 -11.85 -6.42
C ALA A 54 -10.38 -12.68 -5.84
N ARG A 55 -10.64 -13.46 -4.77
CA ARG A 55 -9.63 -14.34 -4.16
C ARG A 55 -9.28 -15.55 -5.02
N ASN A 56 -10.18 -15.99 -5.90
CA ASN A 56 -9.94 -17.10 -6.82
C ASN A 56 -9.39 -16.65 -8.18
N THR A 57 -9.25 -15.34 -8.40
CA THR A 57 -8.68 -14.79 -9.65
C THR A 57 -7.16 -14.94 -9.65
N LEU A 58 -6.61 -15.54 -10.70
CA LEU A 58 -5.17 -15.86 -10.83
C LEU A 58 -4.45 -15.02 -11.89
N ASP A 59 -5.18 -14.33 -12.75
CA ASP A 59 -4.63 -13.49 -13.82
C ASP A 59 -5.49 -12.23 -14.05
N ALA A 60 -4.89 -11.26 -14.72
CA ALA A 60 -5.53 -10.03 -15.14
C ALA A 60 -5.34 -9.85 -16.66
N PRO A 61 -6.42 -9.68 -17.43
CA PRO A 61 -6.33 -9.39 -18.86
C PRO A 61 -5.87 -7.94 -19.06
N LYS A 62 -4.71 -7.78 -19.70
CA LYS A 62 -4.11 -6.52 -20.15
C LYS A 62 -4.23 -5.35 -19.14
N PRO A 63 -3.68 -5.48 -17.91
CA PRO A 63 -3.83 -4.45 -16.87
C PRO A 63 -3.11 -3.13 -17.21
N TYR A 64 -2.08 -3.18 -18.06
CA TYR A 64 -1.26 -2.02 -18.47
C TYR A 64 -1.17 -1.95 -19.99
N LYS A 65 -1.09 -0.74 -20.58
CA LYS A 65 -1.12 -0.52 -22.04
C LYS A 65 -0.04 -1.28 -22.80
N ASN A 66 1.18 -1.31 -22.25
CA ASN A 66 2.35 -1.91 -22.87
C ASN A 66 2.68 -3.33 -22.36
N ALA A 67 1.92 -3.84 -21.38
CA ALA A 67 2.15 -5.16 -20.80
C ALA A 67 1.64 -6.30 -21.71
N PRO A 68 2.04 -7.56 -21.44
CA PRO A 68 1.43 -8.72 -22.07
C PRO A 68 -0.11 -8.72 -21.96
N ASP A 69 -0.78 -9.33 -22.93
CA ASP A 69 -2.25 -9.42 -22.98
C ASP A 69 -2.86 -10.10 -21.74
N THR A 70 -2.09 -10.91 -21.02
CA THR A 70 -2.50 -11.53 -19.76
C THR A 70 -1.32 -11.58 -18.81
N MET A 71 -1.54 -11.18 -17.56
CA MET A 71 -0.54 -11.22 -16.50
C MET A 71 -1.05 -12.03 -15.32
N GLY A 72 -0.24 -12.95 -14.81
CA GLY A 72 -0.54 -13.60 -13.53
C GLY A 72 -0.61 -12.56 -12.41
N ILE A 73 -1.51 -12.74 -11.45
CA ILE A 73 -1.85 -11.68 -10.47
C ILE A 73 -0.65 -11.25 -9.62
N PHE A 74 0.31 -12.14 -9.38
CA PHE A 74 1.55 -11.87 -8.65
C PHE A 74 2.58 -11.04 -9.44
N ALA A 75 2.43 -10.91 -10.75
CA ALA A 75 3.20 -9.99 -11.58
C ALA A 75 2.58 -8.57 -11.59
N THR A 76 1.52 -8.34 -10.80
CA THR A 76 0.79 -7.08 -10.74
C THR A 76 0.69 -6.56 -9.29
N ARG A 77 0.19 -5.33 -9.15
CA ARG A 77 -0.21 -4.74 -7.87
C ARG A 77 -1.74 -4.69 -7.68
N SER A 78 -2.49 -5.47 -8.46
CA SER A 78 -3.97 -5.48 -8.44
C SER A 78 -4.54 -5.76 -7.05
N PRO A 79 -5.64 -5.07 -6.65
CA PRO A 79 -6.35 -5.35 -5.40
C PRO A 79 -7.09 -6.70 -5.41
N ILE A 80 -7.38 -7.23 -6.60
CA ILE A 80 -7.97 -8.55 -6.82
C ILE A 80 -6.84 -9.57 -6.66
N ARG A 81 -6.82 -10.36 -5.58
CA ARG A 81 -5.77 -11.36 -5.33
C ARG A 81 -6.18 -12.34 -4.22
N PRO A 82 -5.55 -13.53 -4.12
CA PRO A 82 -5.92 -14.55 -3.13
C PRO A 82 -5.93 -14.08 -1.68
N ASN A 83 -4.94 -13.27 -1.30
CA ASN A 83 -4.92 -12.54 -0.04
C ASN A 83 -4.83 -11.05 -0.37
N PRO A 84 -5.89 -10.25 -0.15
CA PRO A 84 -5.97 -8.83 -0.52
C PRO A 84 -5.10 -7.94 0.38
N ILE A 85 -3.85 -8.33 0.57
CA ILE A 85 -2.83 -7.60 1.31
C ILE A 85 -2.17 -6.60 0.34
N ALA A 86 -2.24 -5.34 0.74
CA ALA A 86 -1.59 -4.22 0.11
C ALA A 86 -0.36 -3.80 0.92
N LEU A 87 0.55 -3.12 0.24
CA LEU A 87 1.77 -2.56 0.81
C LEU A 87 2.03 -1.21 0.15
N THR A 88 2.14 -0.17 0.96
CA THR A 88 2.46 1.18 0.50
C THR A 88 3.56 1.77 1.40
N ALA A 89 4.63 2.27 0.79
CA ALA A 89 5.59 3.13 1.48
C ALA A 89 5.02 4.55 1.47
N VAL A 90 4.83 5.15 2.64
CA VAL A 90 4.18 6.46 2.79
C VAL A 90 5.06 7.41 3.57
N GLU A 91 5.04 8.68 3.19
CA GLU A 91 5.64 9.77 3.96
C GLU A 91 4.81 10.05 5.22
N VAL A 92 5.47 10.19 6.35
CA VAL A 92 4.87 10.60 7.63
C VAL A 92 4.96 12.12 7.74
N ILE A 93 3.80 12.78 7.78
CA ILE A 93 3.71 14.24 7.94
C ILE A 93 3.73 14.62 9.42
N HIS A 94 2.93 13.92 10.23
CA HIS A 94 2.80 14.21 11.66
C HIS A 94 2.30 13.00 12.44
N ILE A 95 2.68 12.90 13.72
CA ILE A 95 2.21 11.85 14.64
C ILE A 95 1.61 12.49 15.89
N ASP A 96 0.35 12.19 16.18
CA ASP A 96 -0.31 12.47 17.46
C ASP A 96 -0.38 11.17 18.27
N TYR A 97 0.60 10.99 19.17
CA TYR A 97 0.69 9.81 20.03
C TYR A 97 -0.46 9.68 21.03
N GLN A 98 -1.07 10.78 21.44
CA GLN A 98 -2.15 10.73 22.44
C GLN A 98 -3.44 10.23 21.81
N LYS A 99 -3.70 10.60 20.55
CA LYS A 99 -4.88 10.18 19.80
C LYS A 99 -4.66 8.93 18.96
N GLY A 100 -3.41 8.49 18.78
CA GLY A 100 -3.08 7.35 17.93
C GLY A 100 -3.22 7.67 16.44
N LEU A 101 -2.88 8.90 16.02
CA LEU A 101 -3.05 9.35 14.64
C LEU A 101 -1.69 9.52 13.97
N ILE A 102 -1.57 9.02 12.75
CA ILE A 102 -0.41 9.23 11.87
C ILE A 102 -0.92 9.91 10.60
N GLN A 103 -0.65 11.20 10.44
CA GLN A 103 -0.95 11.91 9.21
C GLN A 103 0.09 11.53 8.15
N ILE A 104 -0.39 11.19 6.95
CA ILE A 104 0.45 10.71 5.85
C ILE A 104 0.17 11.48 4.56
N ALA A 105 1.13 11.53 3.65
CA ALA A 105 0.99 12.28 2.40
C ALA A 105 0.00 11.63 1.44
N TYR A 106 0.18 10.35 1.13
CA TYR A 106 -0.65 9.64 0.17
C TYR A 106 -0.68 8.14 0.44
N ILE A 107 -1.86 7.53 0.27
CA ILE A 107 -2.07 6.10 0.16
C ILE A 107 -3.26 5.86 -0.76
N ASP A 108 -3.20 4.79 -1.55
CA ASP A 108 -4.21 4.35 -2.51
C ASP A 108 -5.34 3.55 -1.84
N ALA A 109 -5.79 3.97 -0.65
CA ALA A 109 -6.77 3.28 0.17
C ALA A 109 -8.06 4.11 0.37
N ASN A 110 -9.21 3.43 0.30
CA ASN A 110 -10.51 4.05 0.58
C ASN A 110 -10.67 4.41 2.06
N ASP A 111 -11.62 5.29 2.36
CA ASP A 111 -11.95 5.62 3.75
C ASP A 111 -12.40 4.37 4.53
N ASN A 112 -12.01 4.29 5.81
CA ASN A 112 -12.21 3.14 6.72
C ASN A 112 -11.50 1.84 6.32
N THR A 113 -10.58 1.88 5.35
CA THR A 113 -9.80 0.71 4.95
C THR A 113 -8.98 0.16 6.14
N PRO A 114 -9.02 -1.15 6.44
CA PRO A 114 -8.28 -1.72 7.57
C PRO A 114 -6.77 -1.69 7.37
N VAL A 115 -6.03 -1.28 8.41
CA VAL A 115 -4.57 -1.39 8.48
C VAL A 115 -4.20 -2.62 9.30
N LEU A 116 -3.29 -3.44 8.78
CA LEU A 116 -2.84 -4.68 9.40
C LEU A 116 -1.52 -4.52 10.15
N ASP A 117 -0.59 -3.73 9.61
CA ASP A 117 0.73 -3.56 10.21
C ASP A 117 1.42 -2.28 9.73
N ILE A 118 2.39 -1.79 10.51
CA ILE A 118 3.23 -0.64 10.20
C ILE A 118 4.68 -1.00 10.53
N LYS A 119 5.59 -0.71 9.60
CA LYS A 119 7.03 -0.90 9.79
C LYS A 119 7.79 0.38 9.42
N PRO A 120 8.90 0.72 10.08
CA PRO A 120 9.74 1.81 9.62
C PRO A 120 10.30 1.50 8.23
N TYR A 121 10.29 2.49 7.33
CA TYR A 121 11.05 2.37 6.09
C TYR A 121 12.52 2.56 6.40
N THR A 122 13.31 1.52 6.16
CA THR A 122 14.75 1.50 6.45
C THR A 122 15.51 1.26 5.15
N PRO A 123 16.26 2.23 4.62
CA PRO A 123 16.93 2.09 3.33
C PRO A 123 17.83 0.85 3.20
N SER A 124 18.50 0.44 4.28
CA SER A 124 19.34 -0.77 4.29
C SER A 124 18.57 -2.08 4.12
N LEU A 125 17.24 -2.05 4.26
CA LEU A 125 16.35 -3.21 4.14
C LEU A 125 15.44 -3.08 2.91
N ASP A 126 14.89 -1.89 2.69
CA ASP A 126 13.78 -1.68 1.76
C ASP A 126 14.20 -1.08 0.41
N ARG A 127 15.38 -0.43 0.34
CA ARG A 127 15.85 0.21 -0.89
C ARG A 127 16.76 -0.73 -1.67
N VAL A 128 16.37 -1.01 -2.91
CA VAL A 128 17.28 -1.53 -3.93
C VAL A 128 17.77 -0.34 -4.76
N GLU A 129 19.07 -0.09 -4.79
CA GLU A 129 19.62 1.10 -5.46
C GLU A 129 19.42 1.08 -6.98
N THR A 130 19.53 -0.08 -7.61
CA THR A 130 19.33 -0.26 -9.06
C THR A 130 18.48 -1.51 -9.33
N PRO A 131 17.14 -1.45 -9.15
CA PRO A 131 16.28 -2.59 -9.42
C PRO A 131 16.13 -2.82 -10.93
N GLY A 132 16.02 -4.09 -11.34
CA GLY A 132 15.63 -4.48 -12.69
C GLY A 132 14.10 -4.63 -12.78
N VAL A 133 13.52 -4.21 -13.90
CA VAL A 133 12.08 -4.37 -14.20
C VAL A 133 11.91 -4.86 -15.65
N PRO A 134 10.76 -5.47 -16.01
CA PRO A 134 10.47 -5.80 -17.40
C PRO A 134 10.48 -4.58 -18.33
N GLU A 135 10.80 -4.81 -19.61
CA GLU A 135 10.92 -3.74 -20.61
C GLU A 135 9.66 -2.86 -20.72
N TRP A 136 8.47 -3.48 -20.65
CA TRP A 136 7.18 -2.80 -20.81
C TRP A 136 6.87 -1.75 -19.73
N CYS A 137 7.56 -1.78 -18.59
CA CYS A 137 7.47 -0.78 -17.52
C CYS A 137 8.83 -0.14 -17.18
N SER A 138 9.82 -0.27 -18.06
CA SER A 138 11.17 0.27 -17.82
C SER A 138 11.22 1.81 -17.77
N HIS A 139 10.23 2.47 -18.39
CA HIS A 139 10.06 3.93 -18.38
C HIS A 139 9.30 4.45 -17.16
N TRP A 140 8.76 3.57 -16.32
CA TRP A 140 8.05 3.99 -15.11
C TRP A 140 9.01 4.67 -14.11
N PRO A 141 8.48 5.53 -13.23
CA PRO A 141 9.27 6.25 -12.22
C PRO A 141 10.08 5.33 -11.30
N LYS A 142 11.24 5.82 -10.84
CA LYS A 142 12.17 5.03 -10.01
C LYS A 142 12.03 5.29 -8.50
N SER A 143 11.18 6.23 -8.10
CA SER A 143 10.96 6.57 -6.71
C SER A 143 9.53 7.06 -6.46
N LEU A 144 9.11 7.08 -5.20
CA LEU A 144 7.79 7.57 -4.80
C LEU A 144 7.55 9.02 -5.25
N GLU A 145 8.57 9.86 -5.08
CA GLU A 145 8.52 11.28 -5.40
C GLU A 145 8.37 11.52 -6.90
N GLN A 146 9.03 10.70 -7.74
CA GLN A 146 8.85 10.76 -9.19
C GLN A 146 7.47 10.23 -9.61
N SER A 147 6.96 9.20 -8.93
CA SER A 147 5.62 8.65 -9.18
C SER A 147 4.50 9.66 -8.95
N ALA A 148 4.69 10.63 -8.04
CA ALA A 148 3.70 11.66 -7.74
C ALA A 148 3.39 12.60 -8.92
N TYR A 149 4.30 12.72 -9.88
CA TYR A 149 4.16 13.61 -11.05
C TYR A 149 4.05 12.84 -12.37
N PHE A 150 3.90 11.51 -12.31
CA PHE A 150 3.83 10.66 -13.48
C PHE A 150 2.37 10.44 -13.91
N ALA A 151 2.11 10.54 -15.22
CA ALA A 151 0.78 10.41 -15.80
C ALA A 151 0.36 8.92 -15.85
N TRP A 152 -0.02 8.38 -14.70
CA TRP A 152 -0.42 6.98 -14.56
C TRP A 152 -1.67 6.62 -15.39
N GLU A 153 -2.54 7.58 -15.65
CA GLU A 153 -3.68 7.47 -16.58
C GLU A 153 -3.24 7.09 -18.01
N ASP A 154 -2.00 7.40 -18.37
CA ASP A 154 -1.43 7.05 -19.66
C ASP A 154 -0.90 5.60 -19.70
N GLU A 155 -0.81 4.89 -18.57
CA GLU A 155 -0.28 3.53 -18.49
C GLU A 155 -1.34 2.47 -18.19
N PHE A 156 -2.41 2.83 -17.48
CA PHE A 156 -3.46 1.91 -17.06
C PHE A 156 -4.57 1.78 -18.14
N ASN A 157 -5.22 0.60 -18.20
CA ASN A 157 -6.32 0.31 -19.12
C ASN A 157 -7.71 0.35 -18.45
N PHE A 158 -7.81 0.80 -17.20
CA PHE A 158 -9.06 0.87 -16.44
C PHE A 158 -9.66 2.28 -16.42
#